data_AF-A0A3B9VCB8-F1
#
_entry.id   AF-A0A3B9VCB8-F1
#
_cell.length_a   1.000
_cell.length_b   1.000
_cell.length_c   1.000
_cell.angle_alpha   90.00
_cell.angle_beta   90.00
_cell.angle_gamma   90.00
#
_symmetry.space_group_name_H-M   'P 1'
#
loop_
_entity.id
_entity.type
_entity.pdbx_description
1 polymer ?
#
loop_
_entity_poly.entity_id
_entity_poly.type
_entity_poly.pdbx_seq_one_letter_code
_entity_poly.pdbx_strand_id
1 'polypeptide(L)'
;AGASVTPANSTTSSDGLASSTLRLGSLPGDYTVNATCSECTEGSPQTFTATAKCPDVPQYYQDDYSDDYDGICKDYENLTASGEPGVKSCASANDKPWSIKDKGCALTNMAMVMGRYGNTASPSTWNKFLTQIGGYTEDGNIWWTVPDVITGGGIKLIERSAYSGDRKLGITVPKSLMDDYLKKCMPVIAQVYNSLEKSMHWVVVTGKDGNDYIINDPGYRANTRLSQYGDVYKIRPYVNQNGGCQ
;
A
#
# COMPACT_ATOMS: atom_id res chain seq x y z
N ALA A 1 8.09 -10.30 -17.99
CA ALA A 1 6.92 -9.40 -18.00
C ALA A 1 6.56 -9.14 -19.44
N GLY A 2 5.42 -9.64 -19.90
CA GLY A 2 4.98 -9.43 -21.28
C GLY A 2 3.62 -10.06 -21.45
N ALA A 3 2.70 -9.34 -22.07
CA ALA A 3 1.51 -9.98 -22.61
C ALA A 3 1.90 -10.88 -23.78
N SER A 4 1.07 -11.87 -24.07
CA SER A 4 1.27 -12.76 -25.21
C SER A 4 -0.04 -12.98 -25.93
N VAL A 5 0.02 -13.08 -27.25
CA VAL A 5 -1.10 -13.51 -28.09
C VAL A 5 -0.78 -14.91 -28.61
N THR A 6 -1.69 -15.86 -28.44
CA THR A 6 -1.47 -17.25 -28.90
C THR A 6 -2.76 -17.90 -29.41
N PRO A 7 -2.75 -18.51 -30.61
CA PRO A 7 -1.69 -18.38 -31.61
C PRO A 7 -1.59 -16.93 -32.14
N ALA A 8 -0.43 -16.50 -32.65
CA ALA A 8 -0.29 -15.17 -33.25
C ALA A 8 -0.84 -15.11 -34.68
N ASN A 9 -1.01 -16.27 -35.32
CA ASN A 9 -1.63 -16.45 -36.62
C ASN A 9 -2.60 -17.62 -36.53
N SER A 10 -3.81 -17.48 -37.07
CA SER A 10 -4.77 -18.56 -37.18
C SER A 10 -5.38 -18.52 -38.57
N THR A 11 -5.56 -19.69 -39.18
CA THR A 11 -6.39 -19.84 -40.36
C THR A 11 -7.85 -19.73 -39.98
N THR A 12 -8.64 -19.10 -40.83
CA THR A 12 -10.09 -19.00 -40.69
C THR A 12 -10.74 -20.38 -40.82
N SER A 13 -11.72 -20.70 -39.98
CA SER A 13 -12.50 -21.94 -40.06
C SER A 13 -13.50 -21.90 -41.22
N SER A 14 -14.20 -23.02 -41.47
CA SER A 14 -15.31 -23.11 -42.43
C SER A 14 -16.44 -22.12 -42.15
N ASP A 15 -16.55 -21.62 -40.91
CA ASP A 15 -17.57 -20.66 -40.50
C ASP A 15 -17.08 -19.21 -40.59
N GLY A 16 -15.87 -18.98 -41.13
CA GLY A 16 -15.30 -17.64 -41.26
C GLY A 16 -14.70 -17.08 -39.95
N LEU A 17 -14.40 -17.94 -38.97
CA LEU A 17 -13.85 -17.53 -37.67
C LEU A 17 -12.36 -17.85 -37.54
N ALA A 18 -11.56 -16.89 -37.10
CA ALA A 18 -10.19 -17.08 -36.62
C ALA A 18 -10.11 -16.65 -35.14
N SER A 19 -9.32 -17.34 -34.32
CA SER A 19 -9.25 -17.07 -32.88
C SER A 19 -7.82 -16.97 -32.36
N SER A 20 -7.64 -16.13 -31.36
CA SER A 20 -6.39 -15.95 -30.63
C SER A 20 -6.69 -15.56 -29.20
N THR A 21 -5.86 -15.99 -28.25
CA THR A 21 -5.98 -15.62 -26.84
C THR A 21 -4.92 -14.60 -26.48
N LEU A 22 -5.35 -13.43 -25.99
CA LEU A 22 -4.48 -12.47 -25.32
C LEU A 22 -4.36 -12.84 -23.84
N ARG A 23 -3.14 -13.16 -23.40
CA ARG A 23 -2.79 -13.23 -21.98
C ARG A 23 -2.18 -11.90 -21.58
N LEU A 24 -2.77 -11.21 -20.61
CA LEU A 24 -2.26 -9.94 -20.09
C LEU A 24 -0.91 -10.14 -19.38
N GLY A 25 -0.10 -9.10 -19.42
CA GLY A 25 1.19 -9.07 -18.72
C GLY A 25 1.02 -8.81 -17.22
N SER A 26 2.15 -8.78 -16.51
CA SER A 26 2.20 -8.49 -15.07
C SER A 26 2.22 -6.99 -14.75
N LEU A 27 1.85 -6.11 -15.69
CA LEU A 27 1.85 -4.66 -15.50
C LEU A 27 0.44 -4.13 -15.77
N PRO A 28 -0.03 -3.13 -15.01
CA PRO A 28 -1.28 -2.47 -15.33
C PRO A 28 -1.14 -1.64 -16.61
N GLY A 29 -2.25 -1.45 -17.32
CA GLY A 29 -2.32 -0.63 -18.53
C GLY A 29 -3.08 -1.30 -19.67
N ASP A 30 -3.19 -0.57 -20.76
CA ASP A 30 -3.87 -1.04 -21.97
C ASP A 30 -2.95 -1.93 -22.80
N TYR A 31 -3.49 -3.10 -23.17
CA TYR A 31 -2.88 -4.06 -24.07
C TYR A 31 -3.68 -4.07 -25.37
N THR A 32 -3.03 -3.62 -26.44
CA THR A 32 -3.63 -3.51 -27.76
C THR A 32 -3.15 -4.63 -28.68
N VAL A 33 -4.08 -5.30 -29.35
CA VAL A 33 -3.81 -6.31 -30.38
C VAL A 33 -4.45 -5.85 -31.68
N ASN A 34 -3.61 -5.69 -32.71
CA ASN A 34 -4.08 -5.41 -34.06
C ASN A 34 -4.18 -6.72 -34.84
N ALA A 35 -5.41 -7.13 -35.15
CA ALA A 35 -5.66 -8.27 -36.03
C ALA A 35 -5.69 -7.79 -37.48
N THR A 36 -4.94 -8.48 -38.35
CA THR A 36 -4.91 -8.21 -39.79
C THR A 36 -5.34 -9.45 -40.55
N CYS A 37 -6.07 -9.23 -41.64
CA CYS A 37 -6.45 -10.24 -42.61
C CYS A 37 -6.04 -9.72 -43.99
N SER A 38 -5.13 -10.43 -44.65
CA SER A 38 -4.58 -10.03 -45.96
C SER A 38 -5.58 -10.18 -47.11
N GLU A 39 -6.54 -11.09 -46.98
CA GLU A 39 -7.55 -11.38 -48.01
C GLU A 39 -8.87 -10.62 -47.79
N CYS A 40 -9.02 -9.94 -46.65
CA CYS A 40 -10.24 -9.20 -46.32
C CYS A 40 -10.24 -7.84 -47.02
N THR A 41 -11.30 -7.56 -47.79
CA THR A 41 -11.44 -6.33 -48.56
C THR A 41 -11.96 -5.14 -47.75
N GLU A 42 -12.52 -5.37 -46.57
CA GLU A 42 -13.04 -4.35 -45.67
C GLU A 42 -12.85 -4.75 -44.20
N GLY A 43 -12.76 -3.76 -43.31
CA GLY A 43 -12.70 -4.02 -41.87
C GLY A 43 -11.40 -4.66 -41.36
N SER A 44 -10.28 -4.53 -42.07
CA SER A 44 -8.94 -4.93 -41.60
C SER A 44 -7.99 -3.74 -41.73
N PRO A 45 -7.19 -3.38 -40.70
CA PRO A 45 -7.04 -4.06 -39.41
C PRO A 45 -8.21 -3.81 -38.44
N GLN A 46 -8.43 -4.76 -37.53
CA GLN A 46 -9.25 -4.57 -36.32
C GLN A 46 -8.36 -4.42 -35.10
N THR A 47 -8.71 -3.47 -34.23
CA THR A 47 -7.99 -3.19 -33.00
C THR A 47 -8.79 -3.68 -31.81
N PHE A 48 -8.19 -4.57 -31.01
CA PHE A 48 -8.75 -5.04 -29.75
C PHE A 48 -7.92 -4.47 -28.60
N THR A 49 -8.58 -3.94 -27.57
CA THR A 49 -7.91 -3.41 -26.38
C THR A 49 -8.43 -4.12 -25.14
N ALA A 50 -7.52 -4.52 -24.26
CA ALA A 50 -7.81 -5.04 -22.93
C ALA A 50 -6.98 -4.31 -21.87
N THR A 51 -7.61 -3.85 -20.79
CA THR A 51 -6.94 -3.09 -19.74
C THR A 51 -6.64 -3.99 -18.54
N ALA A 52 -5.36 -4.17 -18.20
CA ALA A 52 -4.97 -4.75 -16.92
C ALA A 52 -5.05 -3.66 -15.83
N LYS A 53 -5.70 -3.96 -14.70
CA LYS A 53 -5.77 -3.06 -13.54
C LYS A 53 -5.01 -3.65 -12.38
N CYS A 54 -4.46 -2.79 -11.53
CA CYS A 54 -4.01 -3.24 -10.22
C CYS A 54 -5.22 -3.65 -9.39
N PRO A 55 -5.17 -4.77 -8.64
CA PRO A 55 -6.15 -5.01 -7.60
C PRO A 55 -6.22 -3.85 -6.61
N ASP A 56 -7.41 -3.62 -6.06
CA ASP A 56 -7.66 -2.52 -5.15
C ASP A 56 -6.93 -2.73 -3.81
N VAL A 57 -6.53 -1.62 -3.20
CA VAL A 57 -6.06 -1.60 -1.82
C VAL A 57 -7.27 -1.29 -0.95
N PRO A 58 -7.68 -2.18 -0.02
CA PRO A 58 -8.80 -1.88 0.86
C PRO A 58 -8.51 -0.62 1.67
N GLN A 59 -9.53 0.19 1.91
CA GLN A 59 -9.45 1.35 2.78
C GLN A 59 -9.95 0.96 4.17
N TYR A 60 -9.11 1.21 5.18
CA TYR A 60 -9.48 1.14 6.58
C TYR A 60 -9.21 2.48 7.24
N TYR A 61 -10.05 2.89 8.18
CA TYR A 61 -9.84 4.09 8.96
C TYR A 61 -9.54 3.74 10.40
N GLN A 62 -8.47 4.31 10.96
CA GLN A 62 -8.04 3.99 12.33
C GLN A 62 -9.08 4.46 13.36
N ASP A 63 -9.85 5.51 13.05
CA ASP A 63 -10.88 6.08 13.91
C ASP A 63 -12.10 5.15 14.10
N ASP A 64 -12.27 4.16 13.23
CA ASP A 64 -13.28 3.11 13.37
C ASP A 64 -12.96 2.12 14.50
N TYR A 65 -11.74 2.16 15.07
CA TYR A 65 -11.25 1.19 16.05
C TYR A 65 -10.89 1.86 17.38
N SER A 66 -11.69 1.56 18.40
CA SER A 66 -11.49 2.05 19.77
C SER A 66 -10.75 1.07 20.67
N ASP A 67 -10.34 -0.09 20.14
CA ASP A 67 -9.55 -1.09 20.87
C ASP A 67 -8.26 -0.46 21.42
N ASP A 68 -7.83 -0.94 22.59
CA ASP A 68 -6.49 -0.71 23.10
C ASP A 68 -5.48 -1.15 22.04
N TYR A 69 -4.41 -0.38 21.89
CA TYR A 69 -3.41 -0.62 20.85
C TYR A 69 -2.51 -1.82 21.22
N ASP A 70 -1.39 -1.64 21.89
CA ASP A 70 -0.37 -2.67 22.09
C ASP A 70 0.07 -2.82 23.56
N GLY A 71 -0.78 -2.36 24.49
CA GLY A 71 -0.46 -2.36 25.92
C GLY A 71 0.38 -1.16 26.38
N ILE A 72 0.56 -0.15 25.52
CA ILE A 72 1.09 1.15 25.93
C ILE A 72 -0.02 2.11 26.37
N CYS A 73 0.35 3.00 27.29
CA CYS A 73 -0.51 3.98 27.93
C CYS A 73 0.03 5.41 27.75
N LYS A 74 -0.88 6.38 27.90
CA LYS A 74 -0.61 7.81 27.84
C LYS A 74 0.24 8.22 29.04
N ASP A 75 1.40 8.79 28.75
CA ASP A 75 2.27 9.37 29.77
C ASP A 75 2.05 10.89 29.86
N TYR A 76 1.25 11.30 30.84
CA TYR A 76 0.95 12.71 31.06
C TYR A 76 2.06 13.46 31.82
N GLU A 77 3.04 12.75 32.38
CA GLU A 77 4.20 13.36 33.05
C GLU A 77 5.27 13.73 32.03
N ASN A 78 5.36 12.98 30.92
CA ASN A 78 6.33 13.19 29.85
C ASN A 78 5.65 13.59 28.54
N LEU A 79 5.22 14.86 28.46
CA LEU A 79 4.60 15.40 27.24
C LEU A 79 5.61 15.51 26.09
N THR A 80 5.13 15.24 24.88
CA THR A 80 5.85 15.52 23.63
C THR A 80 6.02 17.03 23.42
N ALA A 81 6.88 17.41 22.47
CA ALA A 81 7.08 18.82 22.11
C ALA A 81 5.81 19.50 21.55
N SER A 82 4.82 18.74 21.09
CA SER A 82 3.52 19.25 20.64
C SER A 82 2.49 19.36 21.78
N GLY A 83 2.82 18.93 23.00
CA GLY A 83 1.93 18.91 24.16
C GLY A 83 1.08 17.64 24.29
N GLU A 84 1.21 16.69 23.35
CA GLU A 84 0.55 15.39 23.44
C GLU A 84 1.21 14.52 24.52
N PRO A 85 0.47 13.64 25.21
CA PRO A 85 1.07 12.69 26.16
C PRO A 85 2.15 11.82 25.51
N GLY A 86 3.16 11.46 26.30
CA GLY A 86 4.17 10.49 25.90
C GLY A 86 3.64 9.06 25.85
N VAL A 87 4.57 8.12 25.74
CA VAL A 87 4.31 6.69 25.76
C VAL A 87 4.98 6.08 26.98
N LYS A 88 4.23 5.23 27.70
CA LYS A 88 4.75 4.36 28.76
C LYS A 88 4.06 3.01 28.69
N SER A 89 4.63 1.97 29.29
CA SER A 89 3.90 0.70 29.48
C SER A 89 2.71 0.89 30.43
N CYS A 90 1.58 0.24 30.16
CA CYS A 90 0.47 0.19 31.10
C CYS A 90 0.85 -0.68 32.30
N ALA A 91 0.82 -0.12 33.51
CA ALA A 91 1.21 -0.79 34.76
C ALA A 91 0.14 -0.72 35.85
N SER A 92 -0.82 0.19 35.73
CA SER A 92 -1.89 0.42 36.71
C SER A 92 -3.27 0.43 36.06
N ALA A 93 -4.30 0.06 36.83
CA ALA A 93 -5.69 0.13 36.40
C ALA A 93 -6.17 1.55 36.07
N ASN A 94 -5.47 2.58 36.57
CA ASN A 94 -5.78 3.98 36.27
C ASN A 94 -5.05 4.51 35.03
N ASP A 95 -4.13 3.72 34.46
CA ASP A 95 -3.44 4.15 33.24
C ASP A 95 -4.42 4.20 32.08
N LYS A 96 -4.29 5.23 31.24
CA LYS A 96 -5.14 5.43 30.07
C LYS A 96 -4.45 4.84 28.85
N PRO A 97 -4.94 3.74 28.27
CA PRO A 97 -4.31 3.14 27.11
C PRO A 97 -4.33 4.08 25.90
N TRP A 98 -3.31 3.95 25.06
CA TRP A 98 -3.40 4.40 23.69
C TRP A 98 -4.31 3.43 22.94
N SER A 99 -5.23 3.98 22.13
CA SER A 99 -6.12 3.19 21.28
C SER A 99 -5.65 3.18 19.84
N ILE A 100 -6.18 2.25 19.01
CA ILE A 100 -5.89 2.22 17.57
C ILE A 100 -6.21 3.56 16.91
N LYS A 101 -7.34 4.20 17.25
CA LYS A 101 -7.67 5.54 16.74
C LYS A 101 -6.60 6.59 17.07
N ASP A 102 -5.92 6.47 18.20
CA ASP A 102 -4.99 7.47 18.69
C ASP A 102 -3.55 7.28 18.12
N LYS A 103 -3.10 6.03 17.94
CA LYS A 103 -1.71 5.69 17.52
C LYS A 103 -1.57 4.71 16.37
N GLY A 104 -2.68 4.17 15.85
CA GLY A 104 -2.71 3.03 14.94
C GLY A 104 -2.53 3.36 13.46
N CYS A 105 -2.01 4.53 13.07
CA CYS A 105 -1.85 4.87 11.65
C CYS A 105 -0.95 3.85 10.93
N ALA A 106 0.22 3.52 11.50
CA ALA A 106 1.15 2.56 10.90
C ALA A 106 0.54 1.14 10.77
N LEU A 107 -0.10 0.66 11.84
CA LEU A 107 -0.86 -0.59 11.88
C LEU A 107 -1.95 -0.64 10.79
N THR A 108 -2.74 0.42 10.68
CA THR A 108 -3.86 0.49 9.73
C THR A 108 -3.37 0.47 8.28
N ASN A 109 -2.28 1.19 7.98
CA ASN A 109 -1.62 1.12 6.68
C ASN A 109 -1.06 -0.26 6.36
N MET A 110 -0.48 -0.95 7.36
CA MET A 110 -0.04 -2.33 7.19
C MET A 110 -1.21 -3.23 6.81
N ALA A 111 -2.33 -3.16 7.55
CA ALA A 111 -3.53 -3.94 7.25
C ALA A 111 -4.06 -3.67 5.83
N MET A 112 -4.07 -2.43 5.36
CA MET A 112 -4.45 -2.08 3.99
C MET A 112 -3.54 -2.74 2.94
N VAL A 113 -2.21 -2.65 3.10
CA VAL A 113 -1.26 -3.29 2.18
C VAL A 113 -1.31 -4.81 2.24
N MET A 114 -1.55 -5.40 3.40
CA MET A 114 -1.72 -6.86 3.51
C MET A 114 -3.04 -7.32 2.89
N GLY A 115 -4.10 -6.52 2.99
CA GLY A 115 -5.37 -6.73 2.29
C GLY A 115 -5.18 -6.78 0.78
N ARG A 116 -4.34 -5.89 0.26
CA ARG A 116 -3.94 -5.91 -1.16
C ARG A 116 -3.25 -7.22 -1.59
N TYR A 117 -2.61 -7.92 -0.66
CA TYR A 117 -1.94 -9.20 -0.88
C TYR A 117 -2.76 -10.41 -0.44
N GLY A 118 -4.08 -10.22 -0.20
CA GLY A 118 -5.03 -11.28 0.06
C GLY A 118 -5.35 -11.52 1.54
N ASN A 119 -4.70 -10.81 2.47
CA ASN A 119 -5.04 -10.89 3.90
C ASN A 119 -5.91 -9.69 4.31
N THR A 120 -7.22 -9.87 4.25
CA THR A 120 -8.24 -8.83 4.51
C THR A 120 -8.60 -8.66 5.99
N ALA A 121 -7.77 -9.15 6.91
CA ALA A 121 -7.98 -8.96 8.34
C ALA A 121 -8.01 -7.47 8.70
N SER A 122 -8.91 -7.09 9.62
CA SER A 122 -9.07 -5.69 10.05
C SER A 122 -7.89 -5.20 10.88
N PRO A 123 -7.68 -3.88 11.02
CA PRO A 123 -6.73 -3.30 11.97
C PRO A 123 -6.85 -3.85 13.40
N SER A 124 -8.06 -4.02 13.95
CA SER A 124 -8.25 -4.65 15.29
C SER A 124 -7.76 -6.10 15.33
N THR A 125 -7.99 -6.87 14.25
CA THR A 125 -7.51 -8.26 14.15
C THR A 125 -5.99 -8.31 14.08
N TRP A 126 -5.39 -7.47 13.23
CA TRP A 126 -3.95 -7.31 13.14
C TRP A 126 -3.34 -6.86 14.46
N ASN A 127 -3.97 -5.92 15.15
CA ASN A 127 -3.50 -5.40 16.42
C ASN A 127 -3.35 -6.50 17.47
N LYS A 128 -4.42 -7.29 17.67
CA LYS A 128 -4.42 -8.43 18.59
C LYS A 128 -3.32 -9.43 18.25
N PHE A 129 -3.17 -9.73 16.97
CA PHE A 129 -2.15 -10.65 16.49
C PHE A 129 -0.73 -10.12 16.75
N LEU A 130 -0.45 -8.86 16.39
CA LEU A 130 0.86 -8.23 16.61
C LEU A 130 1.22 -8.19 18.10
N THR A 131 0.27 -7.85 18.98
CA THR A 131 0.50 -7.85 20.43
C THR A 131 0.89 -9.24 20.94
N GLN A 132 0.26 -10.31 20.43
CA GLN A 132 0.58 -11.69 20.83
C GLN A 132 1.98 -12.15 20.41
N ILE A 133 2.49 -11.65 19.28
CA ILE A 133 3.78 -12.07 18.74
C ILE A 133 4.93 -11.09 19.08
N GLY A 134 4.68 -10.06 19.89
CA GLY A 134 5.67 -9.01 20.15
C GLY A 134 5.99 -8.16 18.91
N GLY A 135 4.99 -7.92 18.07
CA GLY A 135 5.06 -7.19 16.80
C GLY A 135 5.25 -5.67 16.92
N TYR A 136 5.44 -5.16 18.14
CA TYR A 136 5.63 -3.76 18.45
C TYR A 136 6.96 -3.51 19.20
N THR A 137 7.51 -2.31 19.05
CA THR A 137 8.57 -1.78 19.93
C THR A 137 7.98 -1.30 21.26
N GLU A 138 8.82 -1.00 22.25
CA GLU A 138 8.37 -0.41 23.52
C GLU A 138 7.63 0.94 23.35
N ASP A 139 8.01 1.73 22.33
CA ASP A 139 7.33 2.99 21.98
C ASP A 139 6.05 2.81 21.14
N GLY A 140 5.68 1.56 20.84
CA GLY A 140 4.53 1.19 20.02
C GLY A 140 4.65 1.36 18.52
N ASN A 141 5.87 1.40 17.99
CA ASN A 141 6.08 1.30 16.56
C ASN A 141 5.93 -0.15 16.13
N ILE A 142 5.27 -0.38 14.99
CA ILE A 142 5.22 -1.73 14.41
C ILE A 142 6.59 -2.15 13.87
N TRP A 143 6.93 -3.43 14.07
CA TRP A 143 8.04 -4.06 13.37
C TRP A 143 7.65 -4.30 11.91
N TRP A 144 8.20 -3.49 11.00
CA TRP A 144 7.89 -3.55 9.56
C TRP A 144 8.29 -4.88 8.90
N THR A 145 9.08 -5.72 9.57
CA THR A 145 9.47 -7.05 9.09
C THR A 145 8.42 -8.13 9.38
N VAL A 146 7.38 -7.85 10.17
CA VAL A 146 6.36 -8.84 10.55
C VAL A 146 5.73 -9.56 9.34
N PRO A 147 5.36 -8.89 8.22
CA PRO A 147 4.84 -9.59 7.05
C PRO A 147 5.76 -10.70 6.52
N ASP A 148 7.08 -10.52 6.57
CA ASP A 148 8.06 -11.53 6.14
C ASP A 148 7.97 -12.76 7.05
N VAL A 149 7.98 -12.52 8.37
CA VAL A 149 7.91 -13.57 9.39
C VAL A 149 6.64 -14.41 9.26
N ILE A 150 5.47 -13.77 9.18
CA ILE A 150 4.18 -14.50 9.21
C ILE A 150 3.88 -15.23 7.91
N THR A 151 4.44 -14.76 6.80
CA THR A 151 4.22 -15.38 5.48
C THR A 151 5.33 -16.37 5.12
N GLY A 152 6.30 -16.59 5.99
CA GLY A 152 7.49 -17.39 5.69
C GLY A 152 8.26 -16.85 4.48
N GLY A 153 8.28 -15.54 4.28
CA GLY A 153 8.91 -14.87 3.16
C GLY A 153 8.08 -14.66 1.90
N GLY A 154 6.77 -14.94 1.96
CA GLY A 154 5.85 -14.63 0.85
C GLY A 154 5.69 -13.12 0.60
N ILE A 155 5.70 -12.30 1.66
CA ILE A 155 5.58 -10.85 1.59
C ILE A 155 6.77 -10.22 2.32
N LYS A 156 7.69 -9.61 1.59
CA LYS A 156 8.94 -9.07 2.17
C LYS A 156 9.02 -7.56 2.10
N LEU A 157 9.46 -6.94 3.19
CA LEU A 157 9.84 -5.53 3.18
C LEU A 157 11.07 -5.33 2.31
N ILE A 158 11.05 -4.30 1.46
CA ILE A 158 12.24 -3.87 0.73
C ILE A 158 12.91 -2.75 1.50
N GLU A 159 14.01 -3.07 2.17
CA GLU A 159 14.80 -2.09 2.92
C GLU A 159 15.93 -1.51 2.06
N ARG A 160 15.99 -0.17 2.01
CA ARG A 160 17.12 0.58 1.43
C ARG A 160 17.36 1.83 2.26
N SER A 161 18.62 2.24 2.39
CA SER A 161 18.98 3.48 3.10
C SER A 161 18.26 4.70 2.51
N ALA A 162 18.14 4.78 1.18
CA ALA A 162 17.41 5.83 0.47
C ALA A 162 15.90 5.92 0.80
N TYR A 163 15.34 4.95 1.52
CA TYR A 163 13.91 4.92 1.90
C TYR A 163 13.65 5.48 3.30
N SER A 164 14.68 6.02 3.95
CA SER A 164 14.57 6.62 5.26
C SER A 164 15.30 7.96 5.31
N GLY A 165 14.53 9.04 5.41
CA GLY A 165 14.96 10.37 5.77
C GLY A 165 14.67 10.70 7.23
N ASP A 166 14.96 11.95 7.59
CA ASP A 166 14.78 12.50 8.93
C ASP A 166 14.26 13.93 8.83
N ARG A 167 13.02 14.13 9.29
CA ARG A 167 12.37 15.44 9.30
C ARG A 167 13.14 16.47 10.13
N LYS A 168 13.72 16.09 11.28
CA LYS A 168 14.46 17.02 12.14
C LYS A 168 15.71 17.55 11.45
N LEU A 169 16.26 16.77 10.52
CA LEU A 169 17.42 17.13 9.71
C LEU A 169 17.04 17.69 8.32
N GLY A 170 15.74 17.81 8.02
CA GLY A 170 15.25 18.25 6.70
C GLY A 170 15.53 17.25 5.57
N ILE A 171 15.81 15.98 5.90
CA ILE A 171 16.14 14.94 4.92
C ILE A 171 14.83 14.27 4.48
N THR A 172 14.48 14.45 3.21
CA THR A 172 13.26 13.88 2.60
C THR A 172 13.60 12.71 1.67
N VAL A 173 12.59 11.89 1.38
CA VAL A 173 12.66 10.79 0.43
C VAL A 173 12.07 11.27 -0.91
N PRO A 174 12.80 11.16 -2.03
CA PRO A 174 12.27 11.52 -3.33
C PRO A 174 11.00 10.72 -3.65
N LYS A 175 9.87 11.41 -3.90
CA LYS A 175 8.58 10.77 -4.19
C LYS A 175 8.63 9.85 -5.41
N SER A 176 9.47 10.16 -6.39
CA SER A 176 9.67 9.34 -7.60
C SER A 176 10.16 7.92 -7.31
N LEU A 177 10.73 7.64 -6.12
CA LEU A 177 11.06 6.27 -5.72
C LEU A 177 9.83 5.38 -5.59
N MET A 178 8.64 5.95 -5.42
CA MET A 178 7.39 5.18 -5.35
C MET A 178 6.92 4.72 -6.72
N ASP A 179 7.27 5.43 -7.81
CA ASP A 179 6.85 5.11 -9.18
C ASP A 179 7.26 3.69 -9.59
N ASP A 180 8.45 3.26 -9.15
CA ASP A 180 9.00 1.92 -9.43
C ASP A 180 8.19 0.78 -8.81
N TYR A 181 7.44 1.07 -7.76
CA TYR A 181 6.56 0.14 -7.06
C TYR A 181 5.14 0.21 -7.59
N LEU A 182 4.61 1.41 -7.78
CA LEU A 182 3.27 1.62 -8.31
C LEU A 182 3.11 1.02 -9.71
N LYS A 183 4.13 1.11 -10.56
CA LYS A 183 4.12 0.46 -11.89
C LYS A 183 4.05 -1.07 -11.83
N LYS A 184 4.34 -1.67 -10.68
CA LYS A 184 4.25 -3.13 -10.41
C LYS A 184 3.03 -3.47 -9.57
N CYS A 185 2.08 -2.54 -9.43
CA CYS A 185 0.92 -2.65 -8.57
C CYS A 185 1.24 -2.94 -7.10
N MET A 186 2.40 -2.48 -6.63
CA MET A 186 2.81 -2.59 -5.24
C MET A 186 2.51 -1.24 -4.55
N PRO A 187 1.50 -1.18 -3.67
CA PRO A 187 1.26 0.03 -2.90
C PRO A 187 2.43 0.31 -1.95
N VAL A 188 2.62 1.58 -1.60
CA VAL A 188 3.75 2.03 -0.79
C VAL A 188 3.24 2.73 0.44
N ILE A 189 3.58 2.23 1.63
CA ILE A 189 3.29 2.96 2.87
C ILE A 189 4.30 4.11 2.97
N ALA A 190 3.83 5.35 3.10
CA ALA A 190 4.65 6.56 3.14
C ALA A 190 4.46 7.30 4.46
N GLN A 191 5.56 7.74 5.07
CA GLN A 191 5.55 8.61 6.23
C GLN A 191 5.55 10.06 5.78
N VAL A 192 4.59 10.83 6.27
CA VAL A 192 4.37 12.23 5.97
C VAL A 192 4.29 13.04 7.25
N TYR A 193 4.31 14.36 7.15
CA TYR A 193 4.09 15.24 8.30
C TYR A 193 2.72 15.92 8.18
N ASN A 194 1.87 15.73 9.18
CA ASN A 194 0.63 16.47 9.29
C ASN A 194 0.91 17.81 9.98
N SER A 195 0.82 18.91 9.23
CA SER A 195 1.08 20.25 9.75
C SER A 195 0.01 20.77 10.70
N LEU A 196 -1.23 20.28 10.58
CA LEU A 196 -2.35 20.65 11.44
C LEU A 196 -2.17 20.03 12.84
N GLU A 197 -1.92 18.73 12.90
CA GLU A 197 -1.68 18.00 14.17
C GLU A 197 -0.24 18.09 14.67
N LYS A 198 0.64 18.73 13.89
CA LYS A 198 2.08 18.86 14.18
C LYS A 198 2.77 17.52 14.48
N SER A 199 2.35 16.45 13.82
CA SER A 199 2.78 15.08 14.10
C SER A 199 3.16 14.32 12.82
N MET A 200 3.95 13.27 12.97
CA MET A 200 4.23 12.35 11.86
C MET A 200 3.03 11.44 11.64
N HIS A 201 2.68 11.21 10.38
CA HIS A 201 1.56 10.37 9.97
C HIS A 201 2.01 9.34 8.93
N TRP A 202 1.24 8.27 8.77
CA TRP A 202 1.47 7.26 7.75
C TRP A 202 0.25 7.15 6.84
N VAL A 203 0.48 7.01 5.54
CA VAL A 203 -0.57 6.82 4.51
C VAL A 203 -0.14 5.72 3.54
N VAL A 204 -1.08 5.09 2.84
CA VAL A 204 -0.74 4.18 1.73
C VAL A 204 -0.87 4.92 0.42
N VAL A 205 0.21 5.00 -0.34
CA VAL A 205 0.19 5.44 -1.73
C VAL A 205 -0.24 4.27 -2.61
N THR A 206 -1.38 4.44 -3.29
CA THR A 206 -2.05 3.38 -4.06
C THR A 206 -1.92 3.55 -5.56
N GLY A 207 -1.61 4.77 -6.01
CA GLY A 207 -1.45 5.07 -7.43
C GLY A 207 -0.87 6.45 -7.68
N LYS A 208 -0.76 6.81 -8.96
CA LYS A 208 -0.30 8.11 -9.44
C LYS A 208 -1.30 8.66 -10.45
N ASP A 209 -1.53 9.96 -10.39
CA ASP A 209 -2.42 10.70 -11.26
C ASP A 209 -1.75 12.01 -11.66
N GLY A 210 -1.30 12.08 -12.92
CA GLY A 210 -0.43 13.15 -13.39
C GLY A 210 0.84 13.27 -12.53
N ASN A 211 1.00 14.42 -11.88
CA ASN A 211 2.15 14.75 -11.03
C ASN A 211 1.92 14.46 -9.53
N ASP A 212 0.75 13.96 -9.16
CA ASP A 212 0.39 13.69 -7.77
C ASP A 212 0.13 12.19 -7.54
N TYR A 213 0.03 11.82 -6.27
CA TYR A 213 -0.19 10.44 -5.84
C TYR A 213 -1.54 10.30 -5.16
N ILE A 214 -2.24 9.22 -5.50
CA ILE A 214 -3.49 8.80 -4.86
C ILE A 214 -3.09 8.09 -3.56
N ILE A 215 -3.77 8.44 -2.47
CA ILE A 215 -3.53 7.83 -1.17
C ILE A 215 -4.81 7.27 -0.55
N ASN A 216 -4.63 6.18 0.20
CA ASN A 216 -5.54 5.73 1.23
C ASN A 216 -5.01 6.23 2.57
N ASP A 217 -5.72 7.18 3.17
CA ASP A 217 -5.34 7.78 4.46
C ASP A 217 -6.13 7.13 5.61
N PRO A 218 -5.48 6.56 6.63
CA PRO A 218 -6.21 5.93 7.73
C PRO A 218 -6.80 6.92 8.74
N GLY A 219 -6.25 8.13 8.85
CA GLY A 219 -6.65 9.11 9.87
C GLY A 219 -7.58 10.20 9.34
N TYR A 220 -7.57 10.46 8.04
CA TYR A 220 -8.25 11.63 7.45
C TYR A 220 -9.00 11.26 6.18
N ARG A 221 -10.30 10.97 6.31
CA ARG A 221 -11.20 10.55 5.21
C ARG A 221 -11.22 11.48 4.00
N ALA A 222 -11.01 12.78 4.23
CA ALA A 222 -10.98 13.78 3.16
C ALA A 222 -9.63 13.85 2.42
N ASN A 223 -8.58 13.21 2.96
CA ASN A 223 -7.25 13.22 2.37
C ASN A 223 -7.11 12.03 1.42
N THR A 224 -7.09 12.35 0.13
CA THR A 224 -7.01 11.36 -0.97
C THR A 224 -5.80 11.59 -1.87
N ARG A 225 -5.04 12.68 -1.62
CA ARG A 225 -3.88 13.09 -2.39
C ARG A 225 -2.67 13.32 -1.50
N LEU A 226 -1.51 12.82 -1.92
CA LEU A 226 -0.26 13.00 -1.17
C LEU A 226 0.19 14.46 -1.11
N SER A 227 -0.13 15.27 -2.13
CA SER A 227 0.11 16.71 -2.13
C SER A 227 -0.47 17.45 -0.92
N GLN A 228 -1.50 16.91 -0.26
CA GLN A 228 -2.09 17.48 0.95
C GLN A 228 -1.14 17.51 2.16
N TYR A 229 -0.07 16.70 2.14
CA TYR A 229 0.92 16.63 3.22
C TYR A 229 2.29 17.23 2.88
N GLY A 230 2.60 17.46 1.61
CA GLY A 230 3.92 17.92 1.18
C GLY A 230 4.93 16.78 1.11
N ASP A 231 6.00 16.85 1.91
CA ASP A 231 7.15 15.95 1.78
C ASP A 231 6.92 14.54 2.35
N VAL A 232 7.68 13.59 1.83
CA VAL A 232 7.76 12.21 2.33
C VAL A 232 9.09 12.03 3.05
N TYR A 233 9.06 11.38 4.21
CA TYR A 233 10.24 11.16 5.04
C TYR A 233 10.66 9.70 5.09
N LYS A 234 9.75 8.75 4.90
CA LYS A 234 10.05 7.32 4.84
C LYS A 234 9.10 6.62 3.89
N ILE A 235 9.56 5.55 3.26
CA ILE A 235 8.67 4.64 2.53
C ILE A 235 8.88 3.19 2.97
N ARG A 236 7.82 2.38 2.94
CA ARG A 236 7.82 0.94 3.24
C ARG A 236 7.11 0.19 2.10
N PRO A 237 7.84 -0.14 1.02
CA PRO A 237 7.33 -0.99 -0.04
C PRO A 237 7.51 -2.47 0.34
N TYR A 238 6.49 -3.28 0.04
CA TYR A 238 6.51 -4.72 0.25
C TYR A 238 6.42 -5.45 -1.08
N VAL A 239 7.25 -6.47 -1.30
CA VAL A 239 7.14 -7.39 -2.44
C VAL A 239 6.35 -8.62 -2.05
N ASN A 240 5.30 -8.91 -2.82
CA ASN A 240 4.63 -10.20 -2.79
C ASN A 240 5.30 -11.14 -3.81
N GLN A 241 5.96 -12.18 -3.33
CA GLN A 241 6.64 -13.19 -4.16
C GLN A 241 5.66 -13.94 -5.08
N ASN A 242 4.38 -13.99 -4.71
CA ASN A 242 3.33 -14.65 -5.48
C ASN A 242 2.71 -13.76 -6.57
N GLY A 243 3.23 -12.54 -6.78
CA GLY A 243 2.78 -11.60 -7.80
C GLY A 243 1.72 -10.61 -7.32
N GLY A 244 1.61 -9.48 -8.04
CA GLY A 244 0.78 -8.33 -7.66
C GLY A 244 -0.36 -8.00 -8.61
N CYS A 245 -0.28 -8.35 -9.90
CA CYS A 245 -1.34 -8.08 -10.87
C CYS A 245 -2.09 -9.39 -11.12
N GLN A 246 -3.35 -9.44 -10.68
CA GLN A 246 -4.29 -10.48 -11.10
C GLN A 246 -5.12 -9.93 -12.24
#